data_AF-A0A382PUI7-F1
#
_entry.id   AF-A0A382PUI7-F1
#
_cell.length_a   1.000
_cell.length_b   1.000
_cell.length_c   1.000
_cell.angle_alpha   90.00
_cell.angle_beta   90.00
_cell.angle_gamma   90.00
#
_symmetry.space_group_name_H-M   'P 1'
#
loop_
_entity.id
_entity.type
_entity.pdbx_description
1 polymer ?
#
loop_
_entity_poly.entity_id
_entity_poly.type
_entity_poly.pdbx_seq_one_letter_code
_entity_poly.pdbx_strand_id
1 'polypeptide(L)'
;MGDNRGNSQDSRSWGFVPFDHVVGKPVFKWFSWDSNAKGLSKIRWNRLFTSISGTGGTINLFFGFITIVLIFWLLSIDYNNFEGWWNKSKK
;
A
#
# COMPACT_ATOMS: atom_id res chain seq x y z
N MET A 1 -0.14 8.07 -21.10
CA MET A 1 -0.88 9.34 -21.23
C MET A 1 -1.60 9.59 -19.93
N GLY A 2 -1.84 10.85 -19.56
CA GLY A 2 -2.51 11.16 -18.30
C GLY A 2 -3.99 10.79 -18.35
N ASP A 3 -4.52 10.30 -17.22
CA ASP A 3 -5.92 9.90 -17.12
C ASP A 3 -6.87 11.11 -17.30
N ASN A 4 -6.49 12.29 -16.81
CA ASN A 4 -7.23 13.54 -17.03
C ASN A 4 -6.89 14.16 -18.40
N ARG A 5 -7.46 13.57 -19.47
CA ARG A 5 -7.06 13.86 -20.86
C ARG A 5 -7.12 15.32 -21.28
N GLY A 6 -8.06 16.10 -20.74
CA GLY A 6 -8.27 17.52 -21.07
C GLY A 6 -7.37 18.49 -20.31
N ASN A 7 -6.74 18.03 -19.23
CA ASN A 7 -5.83 18.83 -18.41
C ASN A 7 -4.55 18.03 -18.09
N SER A 8 -3.95 17.46 -19.13
CA SER A 8 -2.72 16.67 -19.04
C SER A 8 -1.78 17.11 -20.15
N GLN A 9 -0.67 17.72 -19.75
CA GLN A 9 0.49 17.93 -20.63
C GLN A 9 1.30 16.63 -20.61
N ASP A 10 0.97 15.70 -21.51
CA ASP A 10 1.65 14.41 -21.65
C ASP A 10 2.33 14.29 -23.02
N SER A 11 2.80 13.09 -23.35
CA SER A 11 3.51 12.78 -24.59
C SER A 11 2.81 13.23 -25.88
N ARG A 12 1.50 13.51 -25.86
CA ARG A 12 0.79 14.14 -26.99
C ARG A 12 1.32 15.55 -27.31
N SER A 13 1.81 16.26 -26.30
CA SER A 13 2.32 17.63 -26.41
C SER A 13 3.85 17.69 -26.55
N TRP A 14 4.59 16.81 -25.87
CA TRP A 14 6.06 16.89 -25.79
C TRP A 14 6.82 15.64 -26.27
N GLY A 15 6.15 14.65 -26.87
CA GLY A 15 6.79 13.48 -27.48
C GLY A 15 7.09 12.33 -26.51
N PHE A 16 7.96 11.41 -26.91
CA PHE A 16 8.28 10.20 -26.13
C PHE A 16 9.23 10.48 -24.96
N VAL A 17 9.09 9.74 -23.85
CA VAL A 17 10.03 9.77 -22.71
C VAL A 17 11.10 8.69 -22.91
N PRO A 18 12.39 9.04 -22.94
CA PRO A 18 13.48 8.07 -22.90
C PRO A 18 13.43 7.18 -21.64
N PHE A 19 13.80 5.90 -21.75
CA PHE A 19 13.59 4.92 -20.67
C PHE A 19 14.40 5.19 -19.40
N ASP A 20 15.57 5.81 -19.53
CA ASP A 20 16.42 6.25 -18.42
C ASP A 20 15.74 7.25 -17.47
N HIS A 21 14.68 7.93 -17.91
CA HIS A 21 13.88 8.83 -17.08
C HIS A 21 12.72 8.12 -16.34
N VAL A 22 12.57 6.79 -16.50
CA VAL A 22 11.53 6.01 -15.83
C VAL A 22 12.02 5.54 -14.47
N VAL A 23 11.47 6.13 -13.40
CA VAL A 23 11.86 5.80 -12.01
C VAL A 23 11.15 4.56 -11.47
N GLY A 24 9.90 4.31 -11.85
CA GLY A 24 9.16 3.15 -11.35
C GLY A 24 7.65 3.20 -11.61
N LYS A 25 6.94 2.21 -11.04
CA LYS A 25 5.49 2.05 -11.16
C LYS A 25 4.79 2.29 -9.81
N PRO A 26 3.75 3.15 -9.75
CA PRO A 26 3.01 3.36 -8.51
C PRO A 26 2.24 2.09 -8.12
N VAL A 27 2.34 1.71 -6.84
CA VAL A 27 1.79 0.45 -6.31
C VAL A 27 0.51 0.65 -5.49
N PHE A 28 0.47 1.65 -4.62
CA PHE A 28 -0.70 1.96 -3.79
C PHE A 28 -0.72 3.42 -3.35
N LYS A 29 -1.86 3.87 -2.82
CA LYS A 29 -2.05 5.22 -2.28
C LYS A 29 -1.84 5.20 -0.76
N TRP A 30 -0.74 5.75 -0.25
CA TRP A 30 -0.50 5.78 1.21
C TRP A 30 -1.32 6.86 1.92
N PHE A 31 -1.58 7.99 1.26
CA PHE A 31 -2.34 9.11 1.82
C PHE A 31 -3.23 9.81 0.79
N SER A 32 -4.34 10.39 1.26
CA SER A 32 -5.22 11.21 0.42
C SER A 32 -5.91 12.28 1.25
N TRP A 33 -5.74 13.53 0.80
CA TRP A 33 -6.25 14.73 1.45
C TRP A 33 -7.19 15.51 0.54
N ASP A 34 -8.29 16.01 1.10
CA ASP A 34 -9.25 16.90 0.48
C ASP A 34 -9.13 18.29 1.09
N SER A 35 -8.61 19.24 0.31
CA SER A 35 -8.44 20.62 0.75
C SER A 35 -9.77 21.37 0.95
N ASN A 36 -10.86 20.91 0.33
CA ASN A 36 -12.16 21.59 0.35
C ASN A 36 -13.07 21.10 1.49
N ALA A 37 -12.78 19.94 2.09
CA ALA A 37 -13.57 19.38 3.18
C ALA A 37 -13.27 20.06 4.54
N LYS A 38 -14.09 19.79 5.57
CA LYS A 38 -13.96 20.43 6.89
C LYS A 38 -13.56 19.43 7.99
N GLY A 39 -12.64 19.84 8.87
CA GLY A 39 -12.20 19.01 10.00
C GLY A 39 -11.57 17.67 9.57
N LEU A 40 -11.93 16.58 10.26
CA LEU A 40 -11.40 15.23 9.99
C LEU A 40 -11.93 14.59 8.70
N SER A 41 -12.96 15.17 8.07
CA SER A 41 -13.46 14.72 6.76
C SER A 41 -12.52 15.06 5.60
N LYS A 42 -11.44 15.82 5.87
CA LYS A 42 -10.38 16.09 4.90
C LYS A 42 -9.59 14.85 4.53
N ILE A 43 -9.51 13.85 5.41
CA ILE A 43 -8.79 12.61 5.10
C ILE A 43 -9.74 11.67 4.35
N ARG A 44 -9.38 11.29 3.12
CA ARG A 44 -10.19 10.38 2.29
C ARG A 44 -9.86 8.92 2.65
N TRP A 45 -10.41 8.46 3.77
CA TRP A 45 -10.18 7.13 4.33
C TRP A 45 -10.43 5.99 3.33
N ASN A 46 -11.43 6.13 2.46
CA ASN A 46 -11.75 5.16 1.41
C ASN A 46 -10.69 5.01 0.32
N ARG A 47 -9.71 5.92 0.23
CA ARG A 47 -8.61 5.86 -0.75
C ARG A 47 -7.29 5.42 -0.14
N LEU A 48 -7.17 5.44 1.19
CA LEU A 48 -5.95 5.04 1.89
C LEU A 48 -5.66 3.55 1.69
N PHE A 49 -4.39 3.23 1.45
CA PHE A 49 -3.87 1.89 1.21
C PHE A 49 -4.62 1.08 0.15
N THR A 50 -5.24 1.75 -0.80
CA THR A 50 -5.88 1.07 -1.93
C THR A 50 -4.88 0.92 -3.07
N SER A 51 -4.82 -0.28 -3.64
CA SER A 51 -4.00 -0.59 -4.83
C SER A 51 -4.37 0.30 -6.02
N ILE A 52 -3.42 0.50 -6.93
CA ILE A 52 -3.59 1.30 -8.16
C ILE A 52 -3.92 0.39 -9.38
N SER A 53 -4.24 -0.88 -9.16
CA SER A 53 -4.54 -1.83 -10.25
C SER A 53 -5.90 -1.60 -10.90
N GLY A 54 -5.93 -1.57 -12.24
CA GLY A 54 -7.02 -1.03 -13.06
C GLY A 54 -8.20 -1.95 -13.37
N THR A 55 -8.43 -3.07 -12.67
CA THR A 55 -9.46 -4.03 -13.14
C THR A 55 -10.16 -4.90 -12.08
N GLY A 56 -10.08 -4.61 -10.78
CA GLY A 56 -10.77 -5.47 -9.82
C GLY A 56 -10.79 -4.97 -8.40
N GLY A 57 -11.63 -3.97 -8.12
CA GLY A 57 -11.94 -3.51 -6.78
C GLY A 57 -10.76 -2.89 -6.02
N THR A 58 -11.04 -1.98 -5.10
CA THR A 58 -10.03 -1.48 -4.18
C THR A 58 -9.70 -2.57 -3.16
N ILE A 59 -8.63 -3.33 -3.37
CA ILE A 59 -8.07 -4.15 -2.28
C ILE A 59 -7.44 -3.21 -1.26
N ASN A 60 -7.89 -3.31 0.00
CA ASN A 60 -7.31 -2.58 1.12
C ASN A 60 -6.05 -3.32 1.58
N LEU A 61 -4.90 -2.88 1.09
CA LEU A 61 -3.60 -3.47 1.40
C LEU A 61 -3.23 -3.33 2.88
N PHE A 62 -3.82 -2.34 3.57
CA PHE A 62 -3.63 -2.11 5.00
C PHE A 62 -4.06 -3.30 5.85
N PHE A 63 -5.26 -3.85 5.60
CA PHE A 63 -5.74 -5.00 6.35
C PHE A 63 -4.91 -6.25 6.05
N GLY A 64 -4.47 -6.43 4.81
CA GLY A 64 -3.55 -7.51 4.46
C GLY A 64 -2.23 -7.43 5.24
N PHE A 65 -1.63 -6.24 5.32
CA PHE A 65 -0.40 -6.00 6.08
C PHE A 65 -0.60 -6.29 7.59
N ILE A 66 -1.68 -5.78 8.18
CA ILE A 66 -1.99 -6.03 9.60
C ILE A 66 -2.18 -7.53 9.86
N THR A 67 -2.93 -8.23 9.01
CA THR A 67 -3.15 -9.67 9.15
C THR A 67 -1.83 -10.44 9.11
N ILE A 68 -0.91 -10.09 8.21
CA ILE A 68 0.42 -10.73 8.15
C ILE A 68 1.22 -10.46 9.42
N VAL A 69 1.23 -9.22 9.92
CA VAL A 69 1.93 -8.86 11.16
C VAL A 69 1.35 -9.58 12.37
N LEU A 70 0.01 -9.70 12.45
CA LEU A 70 -0.67 -10.43 13.52
C LEU A 70 -0.35 -11.94 13.47
N ILE A 71 -0.37 -12.54 12.29
CA ILE A 71 0.02 -13.95 12.11
C ILE A 71 1.48 -14.16 12.52
N PHE A 72 2.38 -13.29 12.07
CA PHE A 72 3.79 -13.35 12.45
C PHE A 72 3.99 -13.23 13.97
N TRP A 73 3.27 -12.29 14.61
CA TRP A 73 3.31 -12.11 16.05
C TRP A 73 2.79 -13.35 16.79
N LEU A 74 1.67 -13.93 16.37
CA LEU A 74 1.13 -15.17 16.95
C LEU A 74 2.11 -16.34 16.81
N LEU A 75 2.67 -16.55 15.62
CA LEU A 75 3.68 -17.58 15.39
C LEU A 75 4.93 -17.39 16.25
N SER A 76 5.31 -16.14 16.54
CA SER A 76 6.43 -15.86 17.43
C SER A 76 6.17 -16.29 18.88
N ILE A 77 4.93 -16.22 19.35
CA ILE A 77 4.55 -16.67 20.70
C ILE A 77 4.72 -18.18 20.82
N ASP A 78 4.19 -18.93 19.85
CA ASP A 78 4.32 -20.39 19.83
C ASP A 78 5.78 -20.83 19.71
N TYR A 79 6.58 -20.13 18.89
CA TYR A 79 8.02 -20.37 18.80
C TYR A 79 8.73 -20.20 20.15
N ASN A 80 8.48 -19.10 20.86
CA ASN A 80 9.09 -18.83 22.17
C ASN A 80 8.68 -19.88 23.22
N ASN A 81 7.41 -20.30 23.23
CA ASN A 81 6.91 -21.34 24.14
C ASN A 81 7.54 -22.70 23.85
N PHE A 82 7.64 -23.07 22.57
CA PHE A 82 8.29 -24.31 22.13
C PHE A 82 9.78 -24.31 22.48
N GLU A 83 10.49 -23.22 22.19
CA GLU A 83 11.91 -23.07 22.51
C GLU A 83 12.16 -23.17 24.03
N GLY A 84 11.29 -22.55 24.84
CA GLY A 84 11.35 -22.65 26.31
C GLY A 84 11.14 -24.07 26.83
N TRP A 85 10.15 -24.79 26.29
CA TRP A 85 9.93 -26.21 26.61
C TRP A 85 11.10 -27.09 26.17
N TRP A 86 11.61 -26.88 24.96
CA TRP A 86 12.71 -27.64 24.38
C TRP A 86 14.03 -27.46 25.15
N ASN A 87 14.32 -26.26 25.62
CA ASN A 87 15.49 -26.00 26.44
C ASN A 87 15.36 -26.63 27.84
N LYS A 88 14.14 -26.79 28.36
CA LYS A 88 13.87 -27.48 29.63
C LYS A 88 14.01 -29.00 29.51
N SER A 89 13.65 -29.60 28.37
CA SER A 89 13.78 -31.05 28.15
C SER A 89 15.22 -31.50 27.87
N LYS A 90 16.10 -30.58 27.48
CA LYS A 90 17.54 -30.82 27.32
C LYS A 90 18.35 -30.68 28.61
N LYS A 91 17.72 -30.24 29.69
CA LYS A 91 18.36 -30.02 31.00
C LYS A 91 18.04 -31.18 31.92
#